data_AF-A0A6B3IH15-F1
#
_entry.id   AF-A0A6B3IH15-F1
#
_cell.length_a   1.000
_cell.length_b   1.000
_cell.length_c   1.000
_cell.angle_alpha   90.00
_cell.angle_beta   90.00
_cell.angle_gamma   90.00
#
_symmetry.space_group_name_H-M   'P 1'
#
loop_
_entity.id
_entity.type
_entity.pdbx_description
1 polymer ?
#
loop_
_entity_poly.entity_id
_entity_poly.type
_entity_poly.pdbx_seq_one_letter_code
_entity_poly.pdbx_strand_id
1 'polypeptide(L)'
;GVAVFDRGSGSFTEQVNPSLPFRSASVVKLLIALDLLGDRGPDALSAPDRARVDAMLRASDDDAAGHFWTVNGGGAIVDRMVRKLGLTDTARPPATHPGYWGYTALSARDTVRIYRYLLDAAPAAVRDYVMGGLRSSTRCADDGYDQHFGIPGAFER
;
A
#
# COMPACT_ATOMS: atom_id res chain seq x y z
N GLY A 1 -11.58 -4.90 -10.17
CA GLY A 1 -12.76 -5.08 -9.30
C GLY A 1 -13.05 -3.78 -8.59
N VAL A 2 -14.24 -3.63 -8.01
CA VAL A 2 -14.66 -2.48 -7.21
C VAL A 2 -15.12 -2.97 -5.85
N ALA A 3 -14.75 -2.25 -4.79
CA ALA A 3 -15.28 -2.48 -3.45
C ALA A 3 -15.35 -1.14 -2.70
N VAL A 4 -16.52 -0.79 -2.18
CA VAL A 4 -16.74 0.40 -1.35
C VAL A 4 -17.24 -0.08 0.01
N PHE A 5 -16.49 0.28 1.06
CA PHE A 5 -16.83 -0.07 2.44
C PHE A 5 -17.14 1.20 3.22
N ASP A 6 -18.38 1.31 3.68
CA ASP A 6 -18.80 2.37 4.57
C ASP A 6 -18.40 2.03 6.00
N ARG A 7 -17.47 2.82 6.55
CA ARG A 7 -16.98 2.68 7.93
C ARG A 7 -18.01 3.09 8.98
N GLY A 8 -18.98 3.93 8.64
CA GLY A 8 -20.04 4.36 9.55
C GLY A 8 -21.03 3.23 9.84
N SER A 9 -21.51 2.55 8.79
CA SER A 9 -22.37 1.36 8.93
C SER A 9 -21.61 0.06 9.16
N GLY A 10 -20.30 0.03 8.88
CA GLY A 10 -19.48 -1.18 8.99
C GLY A 10 -19.75 -2.21 7.89
N SER A 11 -20.28 -1.78 6.74
CA SER A 11 -20.75 -2.66 5.68
C SER A 11 -20.23 -2.25 4.29
N PHE A 12 -20.19 -3.21 3.36
CA PHE A 12 -19.92 -2.89 1.95
C PHE A 12 -21.19 -2.32 1.32
N THR A 13 -21.09 -1.16 0.69
CA THR A 13 -22.19 -0.54 -0.07
C THR A 13 -22.17 -0.97 -1.53
N GLU A 14 -20.98 -1.19 -2.10
CA GLU A 14 -20.81 -1.58 -3.50
C GLU A 14 -19.70 -2.62 -3.66
N GLN A 15 -19.92 -3.64 -4.49
CA GLN A 15 -18.94 -4.67 -4.82
C GLN A 15 -19.13 -5.18 -6.25
N VAL A 16 -18.06 -5.15 -7.05
CA VAL A 16 -18.03 -5.74 -8.40
C VAL A 16 -16.74 -6.55 -8.56
N ASN A 17 -16.86 -7.87 -8.69
CA ASN A 17 -15.73 -8.80 -8.73
C ASN A 17 -14.68 -8.48 -7.63
N PRO A 18 -15.10 -8.38 -6.35
CA PRO A 18 -14.26 -7.82 -5.29
C PRO A 18 -13.02 -8.68 -4.99
N SER A 19 -13.07 -9.98 -5.28
CA SER A 19 -11.98 -10.94 -5.10
C SER A 19 -11.12 -11.18 -6.34
N LEU A 20 -11.41 -10.54 -7.47
CA LEU A 20 -10.63 -10.71 -8.70
C LEU A 20 -9.24 -10.07 -8.52
N PRO A 21 -8.13 -10.84 -8.58
CA PRO A 21 -6.80 -10.29 -8.40
C PRO A 21 -6.31 -9.56 -9.66
N PHE A 22 -5.55 -8.49 -9.43
CA PHE A 22 -4.80 -7.75 -10.44
C PHE A 22 -3.36 -7.57 -9.98
N ARG A 23 -2.44 -7.29 -10.92
CA ARG A 23 -1.12 -6.78 -10.54
C ARG A 23 -1.33 -5.44 -9.85
N SER A 24 -0.81 -5.33 -8.64
CA SER A 24 -1.01 -4.18 -7.75
C SER A 24 -0.38 -2.89 -8.25
N ALA A 25 0.66 -2.97 -9.09
CA ALA A 25 1.54 -1.84 -9.36
C ALA A 25 1.97 -1.18 -8.03
N SER A 26 1.91 0.15 -7.92
CA SER A 26 2.33 0.88 -6.71
C SER A 26 1.47 0.63 -5.47
N VAL A 27 0.29 0.01 -5.56
CA VAL A 27 -0.57 -0.21 -4.38
C VAL A 27 0.10 -1.12 -3.34
N VAL A 28 1.00 -2.03 -3.75
CA VAL A 28 1.78 -2.87 -2.82
C VAL A 28 2.69 -2.09 -1.89
N LYS A 29 3.05 -0.83 -2.22
CA LYS A 29 3.88 0.03 -1.35
C LYS A 29 3.25 0.25 0.02
N LEU A 30 1.93 0.10 0.15
CA LEU A 30 1.24 0.07 1.44
C LEU A 30 1.67 -1.13 2.29
N LEU A 31 1.79 -2.33 1.69
CA LEU A 31 2.25 -3.53 2.39
C LEU A 31 3.73 -3.40 2.77
N ILE A 32 4.55 -2.83 1.90
CA ILE A 32 5.98 -2.56 2.18
C ILE A 32 6.11 -1.60 3.37
N ALA A 33 5.36 -0.49 3.38
CA ALA A 33 5.39 0.48 4.47
C ALA A 33 4.89 -0.13 5.80
N LEU A 34 3.79 -0.87 5.78
CA LEU A 34 3.24 -1.53 6.97
C LEU A 34 4.18 -2.59 7.55
N ASP A 35 4.85 -3.35 6.69
CA ASP A 35 5.82 -4.35 7.11
C ASP A 35 7.07 -3.71 7.74
N LEU A 36 7.59 -2.64 7.12
CA LEU A 36 8.75 -1.88 7.61
C LEU A 36 8.48 -1.24 8.97
N LEU A 37 7.33 -0.56 9.10
CA LEU A 37 6.96 0.14 10.33
C LEU A 37 6.64 -0.86 11.45
N GLY A 38 6.01 -1.98 11.11
CA GLY A 38 5.59 -3.01 12.04
C GLY A 38 4.84 -2.42 13.24
N ASP A 39 5.17 -2.89 14.44
CA ASP A 39 4.64 -2.33 15.69
C ASP A 39 5.61 -1.30 16.32
N ARG A 40 6.79 -1.10 15.71
CA ARG A 40 7.81 -0.14 16.19
C ARG A 40 7.47 1.30 15.81
N GLY A 41 6.72 1.49 14.74
CA GLY A 41 6.31 2.81 14.26
C GLY A 41 7.42 3.59 13.55
N PRO A 42 7.09 4.81 13.09
CA PRO A 42 8.01 5.63 12.28
C PRO A 42 9.24 6.13 13.05
N ASP A 43 9.17 6.22 14.38
CA ASP A 43 10.26 6.75 15.20
C ASP A 43 11.45 5.79 15.31
N ALA A 44 11.24 4.52 14.96
CA ALA A 44 12.31 3.54 14.82
C ALA A 44 13.04 3.64 13.47
N LEU A 45 12.58 4.47 12.52
CA LEU A 45 13.23 4.63 11.22
C LEU A 45 14.47 5.53 11.35
N SER A 46 15.53 5.13 10.65
CA SER A 46 16.67 6.02 10.40
C SER A 46 16.22 7.23 9.57
N ALA A 47 16.96 8.35 9.63
CA ALA A 47 16.64 9.52 8.80
C ALA A 47 16.63 9.20 7.29
N PRO A 48 17.59 8.42 6.74
CA PRO A 48 17.52 7.98 5.34
C PRO A 48 16.29 7.12 5.02
N ASP A 49 15.89 6.20 5.90
CA ASP A 49 14.73 5.34 5.64
C ASP A 49 13.44 6.13 5.72
N ARG A 50 13.34 7.08 6.66
CA ARG A 50 12.21 8.01 6.74
C ARG A 50 12.05 8.80 5.44
N ALA A 51 13.15 9.32 4.89
CA ALA A 51 13.11 10.03 3.61
C ALA A 51 12.63 9.13 2.46
N ARG A 52 13.09 7.86 2.41
CA ARG A 52 12.61 6.88 1.41
C ARG A 52 11.15 6.54 1.57
N VAL A 53 10.65 6.33 2.79
CA VAL A 53 9.23 6.05 3.02
C VAL A 53 8.38 7.25 2.62
N ASP A 54 8.82 8.47 2.94
CA ASP A 54 8.12 9.69 2.53
C ASP A 54 8.04 9.80 1.00
N ALA A 55 9.14 9.59 0.28
CA ALA A 55 9.17 9.58 -1.18
C ALA A 55 8.29 8.46 -1.77
N MET A 56 8.39 7.25 -1.23
CA MET A 56 7.61 6.08 -1.66
C MET A 56 6.09 6.32 -1.50
N LEU A 57 5.66 6.92 -0.39
CA LEU A 57 4.23 7.16 -0.12
C LEU A 57 3.67 8.38 -0.85
N ARG A 58 4.47 9.45 -1.03
CA ARG A 58 3.99 10.71 -1.64
C ARG A 58 4.13 10.72 -3.15
N ALA A 59 5.30 10.30 -3.64
CA ALA A 59 5.68 10.38 -5.05
C ALA A 59 5.78 9.00 -5.71
N SER A 60 5.33 7.94 -5.04
CA SER A 60 5.40 6.57 -5.57
C SER A 60 6.81 6.17 -6.01
N ASP A 61 7.85 6.67 -5.33
CA ASP A 61 9.26 6.41 -5.64
C ASP A 61 9.55 4.89 -5.73
N ASP A 62 10.05 4.46 -6.88
CA ASP A 62 10.32 3.05 -7.21
C ASP A 62 11.66 2.56 -6.65
N ASP A 63 12.65 3.45 -6.51
CA ASP A 63 13.95 3.13 -5.91
C ASP A 63 13.82 2.89 -4.41
N ALA A 64 13.00 3.68 -3.72
CA ALA A 64 12.63 3.48 -2.33
C ALA A 64 11.88 2.16 -2.13
N ALA A 65 10.92 1.84 -3.00
CA ALA A 65 10.21 0.56 -2.95
C ALA A 65 11.14 -0.62 -3.24
N GLY A 66 12.00 -0.50 -4.25
CA GLY A 66 13.01 -1.51 -4.61
C GLY A 66 14.02 -1.75 -3.49
N HIS A 67 14.45 -0.68 -2.81
CA HIS A 67 15.30 -0.74 -1.63
C HIS A 67 14.64 -1.57 -0.53
N PHE A 68 13.45 -1.17 -0.05
CA PHE A 68 12.75 -1.88 1.02
C PHE A 68 12.34 -3.30 0.64
N TRP A 69 11.95 -3.52 -0.61
CA TRP A 69 11.68 -4.87 -1.12
C TRP A 69 12.91 -5.76 -0.97
N THR A 70 14.09 -5.27 -1.38
CA THR A 70 15.33 -6.03 -1.31
C THR A 70 15.75 -6.28 0.13
N VAL A 71 15.79 -5.24 0.98
CA VAL A 71 16.33 -5.37 2.35
C VAL A 71 15.40 -6.11 3.31
N ASN A 72 14.08 -6.13 3.04
CA ASN A 72 13.10 -6.80 3.90
C ASN A 72 12.66 -8.18 3.39
N GLY A 73 13.41 -8.78 2.45
CA GLY A 73 13.24 -10.18 2.05
C GLY A 73 12.23 -10.42 0.92
N GLY A 74 11.95 -9.40 0.11
CA GLY A 74 11.16 -9.48 -1.12
C GLY A 74 9.74 -10.00 -0.88
N GLY A 75 9.38 -11.10 -1.55
CA GLY A 75 8.05 -11.72 -1.42
C GLY A 75 7.65 -12.07 0.02
N ALA A 76 8.60 -12.26 0.93
CA ALA A 76 8.31 -12.51 2.34
C ALA A 76 7.58 -11.36 3.04
N ILE A 77 7.71 -10.11 2.53
CA ILE A 77 6.91 -8.96 2.96
C ILE A 77 5.42 -9.26 2.75
N VAL A 78 5.08 -9.76 1.57
CA VAL A 78 3.70 -10.11 1.21
C VAL A 78 3.19 -11.22 2.12
N ASP A 79 3.99 -12.27 2.37
CA ASP A 79 3.58 -13.38 3.24
C ASP A 79 3.33 -12.94 4.69
N ARG A 80 4.14 -12.01 5.22
CA ARG A 80 3.93 -11.43 6.55
C ARG A 80 2.67 -10.59 6.60
N MET A 81 2.41 -9.76 5.60
CA MET A 81 1.22 -8.91 5.55
C MET A 81 -0.06 -9.69 5.28
N VAL A 82 -0.03 -10.71 4.42
CA VAL A 82 -1.14 -11.65 4.20
C VAL A 82 -1.59 -12.26 5.52
N ARG A 83 -0.63 -12.78 6.33
CA ARG A 83 -0.94 -13.33 7.64
C ARG A 83 -1.40 -12.28 8.64
N LYS A 84 -0.71 -11.14 8.74
CA LYS A 84 -1.02 -10.07 9.71
C LYS A 84 -2.41 -9.49 9.49
N LEU A 85 -2.78 -9.27 8.23
CA LEU A 85 -4.01 -8.58 7.87
C LEU A 85 -5.16 -9.55 7.53
N GLY A 86 -4.86 -10.84 7.32
CA GLY A 86 -5.84 -11.84 6.89
C GLY A 86 -6.33 -11.60 5.46
N LEU A 87 -5.40 -11.27 4.55
CA LEU A 87 -5.68 -11.06 3.12
C LEU A 87 -5.87 -12.43 2.43
N THR A 88 -6.92 -12.61 1.65
CA THR A 88 -7.24 -13.93 1.07
C THR A 88 -6.98 -14.05 -0.43
N ASP A 89 -6.87 -12.91 -1.11
CA ASP A 89 -6.71 -12.85 -2.57
C ASP A 89 -5.32 -12.31 -2.96
N THR A 90 -4.55 -11.87 -1.96
CA THR A 90 -3.22 -11.27 -2.11
C THR A 90 -2.15 -12.36 -2.20
N ALA A 91 -1.28 -12.25 -3.20
CA ALA A 91 -0.18 -13.20 -3.39
C ALA A 91 1.08 -12.51 -3.90
N ARG A 92 2.24 -13.09 -3.56
CA ARG A 92 3.56 -12.66 -4.06
C ARG A 92 3.60 -12.60 -5.59
N PRO A 93 4.54 -11.84 -6.18
CA PRO A 93 4.82 -11.90 -7.62
C PRO A 93 5.03 -13.34 -8.11
N PRO A 94 4.74 -13.62 -9.40
CA PRO A 94 5.03 -14.93 -9.99
C PRO A 94 6.47 -15.36 -9.74
N ALA A 95 6.72 -16.66 -9.55
CA ALA A 95 8.06 -17.18 -9.31
C ALA A 95 9.04 -16.90 -10.46
N THR A 96 8.54 -16.59 -11.66
CA THR A 96 9.34 -16.16 -12.81
C THR A 96 9.80 -14.69 -12.73
N HIS A 97 9.23 -13.90 -11.82
CA HIS A 97 9.49 -12.47 -11.65
C HIS A 97 9.56 -12.07 -10.15
N PRO A 98 10.37 -12.74 -9.31
CA PRO A 98 10.32 -12.56 -7.86
C PRO A 98 10.78 -11.16 -7.40
N GLY A 99 11.56 -10.44 -8.22
CA GLY A 99 11.99 -9.05 -7.95
C GLY A 99 10.97 -7.99 -8.35
N TYR A 100 9.91 -8.35 -9.07
CA TYR A 100 8.93 -7.40 -9.60
C TYR A 100 7.85 -7.17 -8.55
N TRP A 101 8.16 -6.38 -7.51
CA TRP A 101 7.23 -6.10 -6.40
C TRP A 101 5.84 -5.66 -6.87
N GLY A 102 5.76 -4.86 -7.95
CA GLY A 102 4.49 -4.39 -8.52
C GLY A 102 3.64 -5.48 -9.18
N TYR A 103 4.18 -6.69 -9.37
CA TYR A 103 3.43 -7.86 -9.82
C TYR A 103 2.75 -8.61 -8.68
N THR A 104 2.87 -8.14 -7.43
CA THR A 104 2.08 -8.63 -6.30
C THR A 104 0.60 -8.58 -6.68
N ALA A 105 -0.10 -9.70 -6.53
CA ALA A 105 -1.53 -9.78 -6.78
C ALA A 105 -2.29 -9.10 -5.64
N LEU A 106 -3.25 -8.22 -5.95
CA LEU A 106 -4.19 -7.62 -4.99
C LEU A 106 -5.61 -7.66 -5.55
N SER A 107 -6.59 -7.81 -4.66
CA SER A 107 -8.02 -7.64 -4.98
C SER A 107 -8.57 -6.35 -4.38
N ALA A 108 -9.76 -5.92 -4.84
CA ALA A 108 -10.44 -4.75 -4.28
C ALA A 108 -10.84 -5.00 -2.81
N ARG A 109 -11.25 -6.23 -2.48
CA ARG A 109 -11.58 -6.66 -1.11
C ARG A 109 -10.38 -6.56 -0.18
N ASP A 110 -9.23 -7.08 -0.61
CA ASP A 110 -8.02 -7.02 0.20
C ASP A 110 -7.48 -5.60 0.33
N THR A 111 -7.63 -4.76 -0.70
CA THR A 111 -7.30 -3.33 -0.63
C THR A 111 -8.13 -2.63 0.44
N VAL A 112 -9.45 -2.87 0.49
CA VAL A 112 -10.30 -2.38 1.59
C VAL A 112 -9.82 -2.90 2.94
N ARG A 113 -9.44 -4.18 3.05
CA ARG A 113 -8.97 -4.77 4.30
C ARG A 113 -7.66 -4.15 4.79
N ILE A 114 -6.74 -3.80 3.89
CA ILE A 114 -5.52 -3.05 4.20
C ILE A 114 -5.86 -1.69 4.80
N TYR A 115 -6.75 -0.93 4.16
CA TYR A 115 -7.17 0.38 4.68
C TYR A 115 -7.95 0.30 5.99
N ARG A 116 -8.79 -0.71 6.18
CA ARG A 116 -9.48 -0.95 7.45
C ARG A 116 -8.50 -1.21 8.58
N TYR A 117 -7.51 -2.08 8.37
CA TYR A 117 -6.44 -2.24 9.36
C TYR A 117 -5.74 -0.91 9.65
N LEU A 118 -5.32 -0.19 8.60
CA LEU A 118 -4.58 1.06 8.75
C LEU A 118 -5.37 2.11 9.54
N LEU A 119 -6.67 2.25 9.26
CA LEU A 119 -7.50 3.29 9.86
C LEU A 119 -8.06 2.91 11.23
N ASP A 120 -8.39 1.63 11.43
CA ASP A 120 -9.17 1.17 12.58
C ASP A 120 -8.34 0.43 13.64
N ALA A 121 -7.20 -0.17 13.27
CA ALA A 121 -6.46 -1.09 14.15
C ALA A 121 -4.95 -0.81 14.28
N ALA A 122 -4.32 -0.20 13.28
CA ALA A 122 -2.89 0.10 13.34
C ALA A 122 -2.56 1.07 14.50
N PRO A 123 -1.37 0.99 15.12
CA PRO A 123 -0.92 1.98 16.09
C PRO A 123 -1.06 3.41 15.53
N ALA A 124 -1.51 4.36 16.35
CA ALA A 124 -1.82 5.72 15.89
C ALA A 124 -0.64 6.37 15.14
N ALA A 125 0.59 6.22 15.63
CA ALA A 125 1.78 6.74 14.97
C ALA A 125 2.00 6.13 13.56
N VAL A 126 1.69 4.85 13.36
CA VAL A 126 1.76 4.19 12.03
C VAL A 126 0.66 4.73 11.12
N ARG A 127 -0.59 4.78 11.62
CA ARG A 127 -1.73 5.30 10.85
C ARG A 127 -1.47 6.73 10.39
N ASP A 128 -1.09 7.60 11.31
CA ASP A 128 -0.97 9.03 11.06
C ASP A 128 0.20 9.32 10.12
N TYR A 129 1.30 8.56 10.25
CA TYR A 129 2.44 8.66 9.34
C TYR A 129 2.10 8.21 7.91
N VAL A 130 1.52 7.01 7.74
CA VAL A 130 1.17 6.50 6.41
C VAL A 130 0.09 7.36 5.76
N MET A 131 -1.01 7.65 6.46
CA MET A 131 -2.08 8.48 5.91
C MET A 131 -1.64 9.93 5.69
N GLY A 132 -0.74 10.46 6.51
CA GLY A 132 -0.13 11.78 6.29
C GLY A 132 0.69 11.84 4.99
N GLY A 133 1.47 10.78 4.72
CA GLY A 133 2.17 10.61 3.45
C GLY A 133 1.20 10.56 2.26
N LEU A 134 0.19 9.69 2.32
CA LEU A 134 -0.78 9.54 1.23
C LEU A 134 -1.60 10.82 0.97
N ARG A 135 -1.96 11.58 2.01
CA ARG A 135 -2.65 12.88 1.87
C ARG A 135 -1.76 13.97 1.28
N SER A 136 -0.44 13.78 1.37
CA SER A 136 0.56 14.69 0.81
C SER A 136 1.09 14.17 -0.54
N SER A 137 0.29 13.37 -1.26
CA SER A 137 0.66 12.83 -2.57
C SER A 137 0.99 13.97 -3.54
N THR A 138 2.07 13.81 -4.28
CA THR A 138 2.46 14.75 -5.34
C THR A 138 1.65 14.48 -6.60
N ARG A 139 1.48 15.50 -7.44
CA ARG A 139 0.78 15.34 -8.72
C ARG A 139 1.50 14.33 -9.61
N CYS A 140 2.79 14.53 -9.82
CA CYS A 140 3.63 13.58 -10.55
C CYS A 140 4.35 12.66 -9.57
N ALA A 141 4.56 11.41 -9.98
CA ALA A 141 5.51 10.51 -9.35
C ALA A 141 6.95 11.00 -9.50
N ASP A 142 7.87 10.35 -8.79
CA ASP A 142 9.31 10.63 -8.89
C ASP A 142 9.86 10.44 -10.32
N ASP A 143 9.27 9.52 -11.08
CA ASP A 143 9.58 9.27 -12.49
C ASP A 143 8.89 10.25 -13.47
N GLY A 144 8.14 11.23 -12.95
CA GLY A 144 7.41 12.22 -13.73
C GLY A 144 6.02 11.79 -14.20
N TYR A 145 5.57 10.56 -13.92
CA TYR A 145 4.24 10.10 -14.30
C TYR A 145 3.13 10.88 -13.58
N ASP A 146 2.15 11.45 -14.30
CA ASP A 146 1.02 12.15 -13.67
C ASP A 146 0.12 11.14 -12.95
N GLN A 147 0.13 11.20 -11.62
CA GLN A 147 -0.64 10.33 -10.73
C GLN A 147 -2.02 10.91 -10.38
N HIS A 148 -2.38 12.05 -10.96
CA HIS A 148 -3.67 12.70 -10.73
C HIS A 148 -4.76 12.12 -11.64
N PHE A 149 -5.20 10.91 -11.33
CA PHE A 149 -6.28 10.20 -12.03
C PHE A 149 -7.26 9.56 -11.05
N GLY A 150 -8.36 9.00 -11.56
CA GLY A 150 -9.38 8.37 -10.73
C GLY A 150 -10.21 9.39 -9.95
N ILE A 151 -10.38 9.19 -8.64
CA ILE A 151 -11.18 10.10 -7.80
C ILE A 151 -10.58 11.51 -7.82
N PRO A 152 -9.28 11.75 -7.51
CA PRO A 152 -8.70 13.10 -7.62
C PRO A 152 -8.91 13.74 -8.99
N GLY A 153 -8.61 13.02 -10.08
CA GLY A 153 -8.78 13.57 -11.44
C GLY A 153 -10.23 13.82 -11.88
N ALA A 154 -11.21 13.26 -11.16
CA ALA A 154 -12.63 13.51 -11.41
C ALA A 154 -13.13 14.82 -10.76
N PHE A 155 -12.35 15.41 -9.84
CA PHE A 155 -12.67 16.66 -9.18
C PHE A 155 -11.54 17.65 -9.45
N GLU A 156 -11.78 18.69 -10.26
CA GLU A 156 -10.82 19.77 -10.49
C GLU A 156 -10.42 20.39 -9.14
N ARG A 157 -9.25 20.01 -8.63
CA ARG A 157 -8.62 20.56 -7.44
C ARG A 157 -7.20 21.00 -7.75
#